data_AF-A0A7Z9BHM0-F1
#
_entry.id   AF-A0A7Z9BHM0-F1
#
_cell.length_a   1.000
_cell.length_b   1.000
_cell.length_c   1.000
_cell.angle_alpha   90.00
_cell.angle_beta   90.00
_cell.angle_gamma   90.00
#
_symmetry.space_group_name_H-M   'P 1'
#
loop_
_entity.id
_entity.type
_entity.pdbx_description
1 polymer ?
#
loop_
_entity_poly.entity_id
_entity_poly.type
_entity_poly.pdbx_seq_one_letter_code
_entity_poly.pdbx_strand_id
1 'polypeptide(L)'
;MKQDSLYSQFQGAVLGVAIGYELGQRWLKTASVSHGKSSGLSVNWGQRISQLTQSLIQCQGFDPVDYWKVGKIETEKPRHRETALKQSLLLTQGLNSGSEVALVGLPLALFFHDNLRSLQQLGWNQSEEEAYIQDGVLVMAGAIAEILTQNPKPQQLIPNLLPKLRPETALTAKLEQVQTLLQQRASLETAVRQLTQTSKASSFKRFDSNFDPENWTAFALGLYCFLSTPDDYSLTVLRSLQTGYHPEITAAISGALSGAYQGLMGISVQWRLTLQIKSLYPQADAEIENDCVESKNYERELLQLANNLFAVWLGVYR
;
A
#
# COMPACT_ATOMS: atom_id res chain seq x y z
N MET A 1 24.72 11.08 7.19
CA MET A 1 23.56 11.90 7.62
C MET A 1 22.42 11.95 6.60
N LYS A 2 22.61 12.23 5.29
CA LYS A 2 21.47 12.21 4.32
C LYS A 2 20.98 10.80 3.93
N GLN A 3 21.90 9.85 3.76
CA GLN A 3 21.55 8.46 3.38
C GLN A 3 20.92 7.68 4.54
N ASP A 4 21.40 7.88 5.77
CA ASP A 4 20.89 7.18 6.96
C ASP A 4 19.41 7.54 7.24
N SER A 5 19.04 8.80 6.96
CA SER A 5 17.65 9.26 7.06
C SER A 5 16.76 8.59 6.02
N LEU A 6 17.15 8.62 4.75
CA LEU A 6 16.35 8.03 3.66
C LEU A 6 16.21 6.51 3.80
N TYR A 7 17.29 5.85 4.23
CA TYR A 7 17.29 4.43 4.57
C TYR A 7 16.27 4.09 5.65
N SER A 8 16.27 4.87 6.75
CA SER A 8 15.28 4.72 7.83
C SER A 8 13.85 4.93 7.33
N GLN A 9 13.63 5.85 6.39
CA GLN A 9 12.33 6.10 5.78
C GLN A 9 11.83 4.94 4.90
N PHE A 10 12.72 4.30 4.13
CA PHE A 10 12.40 3.07 3.38
C PHE A 10 11.96 1.95 4.32
N GLN A 11 12.72 1.73 5.40
CA GLN A 11 12.37 0.74 6.43
C GLN A 11 11.03 1.07 7.07
N GLY A 12 10.82 2.34 7.43
CA GLY A 12 9.57 2.80 8.03
C GLY A 12 8.37 2.57 7.12
N ALA A 13 8.48 2.83 5.82
CA ALA A 13 7.40 2.59 4.86
C ALA A 13 7.01 1.11 4.75
N VAL A 14 8.02 0.23 4.59
CA VAL A 14 7.81 -1.23 4.44
C VAL A 14 7.30 -1.86 5.73
N LEU A 15 7.85 -1.50 6.91
CA LEU A 15 7.30 -2.00 8.18
C LEU A 15 5.93 -1.42 8.45
N GLY A 16 5.73 -0.14 8.13
CA GLY A 16 4.49 0.59 8.37
C GLY A 16 3.30 -0.06 7.70
N VAL A 17 3.45 -0.50 6.44
CA VAL A 17 2.38 -1.20 5.71
C VAL A 17 2.04 -2.55 6.37
N ALA A 18 3.05 -3.32 6.78
CA ALA A 18 2.87 -4.64 7.36
C ALA A 18 2.25 -4.58 8.76
N ILE A 19 2.73 -3.67 9.60
CA ILE A 19 2.19 -3.41 10.95
C ILE A 19 0.73 -2.95 10.83
N GLY A 20 0.46 -1.94 9.99
CA GLY A 20 -0.88 -1.42 9.78
C GLY A 20 -1.87 -2.51 9.37
N TYR A 21 -1.49 -3.33 8.38
CA TYR A 21 -2.29 -4.46 7.93
C TYR A 21 -2.57 -5.47 9.05
N GLU A 22 -1.53 -5.95 9.76
CA GLU A 22 -1.70 -6.96 10.81
C GLU A 22 -2.58 -6.46 11.97
N LEU A 23 -2.46 -5.18 12.32
CA LEU A 23 -3.31 -4.56 13.34
C LEU A 23 -4.75 -4.44 12.88
N GLY A 24 -4.99 -4.06 11.62
CA GLY A 24 -6.33 -4.01 11.06
C GLY A 24 -6.99 -5.39 11.01
N GLN A 25 -6.23 -6.43 10.68
CA GLN A 25 -6.71 -7.82 10.74
C GLN A 25 -7.08 -8.25 12.17
N ARG A 26 -6.31 -7.82 13.18
CA ARG A 26 -6.66 -8.07 14.60
C ARG A 26 -7.88 -7.26 15.02
N TRP A 27 -7.96 -6.00 14.61
CA TRP A 27 -9.09 -5.11 14.88
C TRP A 27 -10.40 -5.69 14.33
N LEU A 28 -10.38 -6.19 13.09
CA LEU A 28 -11.51 -6.91 12.49
C LEU A 28 -11.90 -8.12 13.34
N LYS A 29 -10.95 -8.97 13.75
CA LYS A 29 -11.28 -10.14 14.59
C LYS A 29 -11.93 -9.74 15.91
N THR A 30 -11.47 -8.67 16.56
CA THR A 30 -12.07 -8.18 17.80
C THR A 30 -13.44 -7.55 17.58
N ALA A 31 -13.64 -6.82 16.47
CA ALA A 31 -14.93 -6.22 16.11
C ALA A 31 -15.94 -7.26 15.62
N SER A 32 -15.51 -8.29 14.90
CA SER A 32 -16.36 -9.35 14.34
C SER A 32 -16.85 -10.39 15.35
N VAL A 33 -16.31 -10.40 16.58
CA VAL A 33 -16.97 -11.11 17.70
C VAL A 33 -18.34 -10.47 18.02
N SER A 34 -18.59 -9.23 17.58
CA SER A 34 -19.88 -8.56 17.71
C SER A 34 -20.76 -8.58 16.44
N HIS A 35 -20.20 -8.64 15.22
CA HIS A 35 -20.95 -8.70 13.96
C HIS A 35 -20.33 -9.69 12.95
N GLY A 36 -21.18 -10.57 12.42
CA GLY A 36 -20.94 -11.73 11.53
C GLY A 36 -19.66 -11.80 10.69
N LYS A 37 -19.12 -13.02 10.58
CA LYS A 37 -17.95 -13.43 9.78
C LYS A 37 -17.96 -12.84 8.36
N SER A 38 -16.96 -12.02 8.03
CA SER A 38 -16.54 -11.81 6.64
C SER A 38 -15.62 -12.96 6.23
N SER A 39 -16.17 -13.93 5.51
CA SER A 39 -15.45 -15.04 4.89
C SER A 39 -14.89 -14.63 3.54
N GLY A 40 -13.56 -14.58 3.44
CA GLY A 40 -12.79 -14.51 2.20
C GLY A 40 -11.31 -14.52 2.54
N LEU A 41 -10.48 -15.29 1.82
CA LEU A 41 -9.03 -15.22 1.94
C LEU A 41 -8.57 -13.81 1.51
N SER A 42 -8.53 -12.89 2.46
CA SER A 42 -7.97 -11.55 2.27
C SER A 42 -6.48 -11.67 1.95
N VAL A 43 -6.04 -10.95 0.91
CA VAL A 43 -4.62 -10.82 0.53
C VAL A 43 -3.80 -10.39 1.74
N ASN A 44 -2.79 -11.17 2.11
CA ASN A 44 -1.81 -10.73 3.11
C ASN A 44 -0.92 -9.64 2.51
N TRP A 45 -1.26 -8.38 2.77
CA TRP A 45 -0.56 -7.24 2.18
C TRP A 45 0.91 -7.17 2.57
N GLY A 46 1.28 -7.57 3.78
CA GLY A 46 2.70 -7.57 4.15
C GLY A 46 3.51 -8.61 3.36
N GLN A 47 2.97 -9.82 3.17
CA GLN A 47 3.57 -10.83 2.29
C GLN A 47 3.60 -10.36 0.84
N ARG A 48 2.51 -9.76 0.36
CA ARG A 48 2.39 -9.34 -1.03
C ARG A 48 3.37 -8.22 -1.38
N ILE A 49 3.48 -7.21 -0.52
CA ILE A 49 4.46 -6.14 -0.68
C ILE A 49 5.88 -6.70 -0.63
N SER A 50 6.14 -7.70 0.21
CA SER A 50 7.44 -8.38 0.25
C SER A 50 7.79 -9.05 -1.08
N GLN A 51 6.84 -9.76 -1.69
CA GLN A 51 7.04 -10.43 -2.98
C GLN A 51 7.25 -9.43 -4.12
N LEU A 52 6.46 -8.36 -4.18
CA LEU A 52 6.61 -7.29 -5.16
C LEU A 52 7.97 -6.57 -5.02
N THR A 53 8.39 -6.32 -3.78
CA THR A 53 9.72 -5.76 -3.49
C THR A 53 10.84 -6.69 -3.94
N GLN A 54 10.67 -8.00 -3.72
CA GLN A 54 11.63 -9.02 -4.14
C GLN A 54 11.78 -9.07 -5.66
N SER A 55 10.70 -8.89 -6.43
CA SER A 55 10.75 -8.78 -7.89
C SER A 55 11.65 -7.63 -8.35
N LEU A 56 11.48 -6.43 -7.78
CA LEU A 56 12.35 -5.28 -8.09
C LEU A 56 13.83 -5.56 -7.79
N ILE A 57 14.09 -6.26 -6.68
CA ILE A 57 15.46 -6.61 -6.28
C ILE A 57 16.07 -7.62 -7.26
N GLN A 58 15.34 -8.67 -7.60
CA GLN A 58 15.82 -9.75 -8.47
C GLN A 58 16.07 -9.28 -9.90
N CYS A 59 15.19 -8.43 -10.41
CA CYS A 59 15.30 -7.84 -11.74
C CYS A 59 16.25 -6.63 -11.79
N GLN A 60 16.83 -6.22 -10.64
CA GLN A 60 17.65 -5.01 -10.50
C GLN A 60 16.96 -3.75 -11.04
N GLY A 61 15.65 -3.66 -10.86
CA GLY A 61 14.79 -2.64 -11.47
C GLY A 61 13.39 -3.18 -11.73
N PHE A 62 12.59 -2.39 -12.45
CA PHE A 62 11.24 -2.81 -12.80
C PHE A 62 11.21 -3.66 -14.07
N ASP A 63 10.84 -4.94 -13.91
CA ASP A 63 10.39 -5.79 -14.99
C ASP A 63 8.85 -5.94 -14.90
N PRO A 64 8.08 -5.42 -15.88
CA PRO A 64 6.62 -5.48 -15.82
C PRO A 64 6.09 -6.92 -15.80
N VAL A 65 6.75 -7.85 -16.48
CA VAL A 65 6.26 -9.23 -16.58
C VAL A 65 6.45 -9.95 -15.25
N ASP A 66 7.61 -9.82 -14.63
CA ASP A 66 7.89 -10.44 -13.33
C ASP A 66 7.05 -9.78 -12.22
N TYR A 67 7.07 -8.45 -12.13
CA TYR A 67 6.40 -7.69 -11.08
C TYR A 67 4.88 -7.95 -11.06
N TRP A 68 4.23 -7.93 -12.24
CA TRP A 68 2.80 -8.19 -12.35
C TRP A 68 2.45 -9.68 -12.31
N LYS A 69 3.40 -10.60 -12.55
CA LYS A 69 3.19 -12.04 -12.37
C LYS A 69 3.17 -12.42 -10.90
N VAL A 70 4.10 -11.89 -10.10
CA VAL A 70 4.06 -11.95 -8.63
C VAL A 70 2.78 -11.28 -8.10
N GLY A 71 2.25 -10.37 -8.91
CA GLY A 71 0.93 -9.75 -8.85
C GLY A 71 -0.30 -10.68 -8.74
N LYS A 72 -0.17 -11.98 -8.99
CA LYS A 72 -1.33 -12.88 -9.06
C LYS A 72 -1.66 -13.53 -7.71
N ILE A 73 -2.95 -13.74 -7.47
CA ILE A 73 -3.43 -14.70 -6.46
C ILE A 73 -3.69 -15.99 -7.23
N GLU A 74 -3.05 -17.10 -6.82
CA GLU A 74 -3.26 -18.40 -7.44
C GLU A 74 -4.67 -18.92 -7.14
N THR A 75 -5.65 -18.59 -7.98
CA THR A 75 -6.96 -19.23 -7.92
C THR A 75 -7.30 -20.10 -9.13
N GLU A 76 -6.59 -20.01 -10.26
CA GLU A 76 -6.90 -20.85 -11.43
C GLU A 76 -5.68 -21.35 -12.23
N LYS A 77 -5.76 -22.61 -12.68
CA LYS A 77 -4.74 -23.29 -13.50
C LYS A 77 -4.54 -22.55 -14.83
N PRO A 78 -3.29 -22.38 -15.32
CA PRO A 78 -3.02 -21.61 -16.51
C PRO A 78 -3.48 -22.36 -17.78
N ARG A 79 -4.39 -21.76 -18.55
CA ARG A 79 -4.65 -22.17 -19.94
C ARG A 79 -3.96 -21.20 -20.89
N HIS A 80 -2.91 -21.72 -21.54
CA HIS A 80 -2.23 -21.26 -22.76
C HIS A 80 -1.70 -19.81 -22.86
N ARG A 81 -0.56 -19.70 -23.55
CA ARG A 81 0.21 -18.48 -23.87
C ARG A 81 -0.70 -17.39 -24.45
N GLU A 82 -0.79 -16.24 -23.78
CA GLU A 82 -1.55 -15.09 -24.26
C GLU A 82 -0.81 -13.77 -24.06
N THR A 83 -1.03 -12.86 -25.01
CA THR A 83 -0.35 -11.60 -25.31
C THR A 83 -0.54 -10.49 -24.24
N ALA A 84 0.27 -9.43 -24.36
CA ALA A 84 0.37 -8.29 -23.45
C ALA A 84 -0.95 -7.61 -23.04
N LEU A 85 -2.03 -7.78 -23.81
CA LEU A 85 -3.37 -7.27 -23.54
C LEU A 85 -4.05 -7.93 -22.30
N LYS A 86 -3.56 -9.07 -21.80
CA LYS A 86 -4.10 -9.74 -20.59
C LYS A 86 -3.31 -9.45 -19.30
N GLN A 87 -2.25 -8.65 -19.36
CA GLN A 87 -1.35 -8.44 -18.20
C GLN A 87 -1.97 -7.54 -17.11
N SER A 88 -2.84 -6.62 -17.49
CA SER A 88 -3.65 -5.78 -16.59
C SER A 88 -4.78 -6.52 -15.89
N LEU A 89 -5.41 -7.48 -16.58
CA LEU A 89 -6.43 -8.35 -15.99
C LEU A 89 -5.83 -9.29 -14.93
N LEU A 90 -4.55 -9.63 -15.06
CA LEU A 90 -3.79 -10.41 -14.06
C LEU A 90 -3.41 -9.58 -12.82
N LEU A 91 -3.37 -8.26 -12.98
CA LEU A 91 -2.97 -7.25 -12.01
C LEU A 91 -4.06 -7.03 -10.95
N THR A 92 -5.32 -7.15 -11.35
CA THR A 92 -6.50 -7.00 -10.48
C THR A 92 -7.10 -8.30 -10.00
N GLN A 93 -6.54 -9.45 -10.38
CA GLN A 93 -6.99 -10.75 -9.89
C GLN A 93 -6.85 -10.84 -8.37
N GLY A 94 -8.00 -10.68 -7.73
CA GLY A 94 -8.26 -10.62 -6.29
C GLY A 94 -7.74 -9.38 -5.56
N LEU A 95 -7.57 -8.28 -6.30
CA LEU A 95 -7.77 -6.95 -5.72
C LEU A 95 -9.28 -6.65 -5.68
N ASN A 96 -9.69 -5.80 -4.74
CA ASN A 96 -11.08 -5.40 -4.52
C ASN A 96 -11.32 -3.91 -4.76
N SER A 97 -10.27 -3.07 -4.76
CA SER A 97 -10.45 -1.62 -4.91
C SER A 97 -9.25 -0.89 -5.51
N GLY A 98 -9.48 0.33 -6.02
CA GLY A 98 -8.38 1.26 -6.37
C GLY A 98 -7.44 1.53 -5.20
N SER A 99 -7.96 1.57 -3.96
CA SER A 99 -7.12 1.74 -2.76
C SER A 99 -6.06 0.64 -2.61
N GLU A 100 -6.39 -0.59 -2.99
CA GLU A 100 -5.47 -1.72 -2.98
C GLU A 100 -4.44 -1.67 -4.10
N VAL A 101 -4.82 -1.14 -5.28
CA VAL A 101 -3.87 -0.84 -6.36
C VAL A 101 -2.79 0.14 -5.88
N ALA A 102 -3.16 1.14 -5.09
CA ALA A 102 -2.19 2.07 -4.52
C ALA A 102 -1.18 1.38 -3.59
N LEU A 103 -1.61 0.37 -2.80
CA LEU A 103 -0.70 -0.45 -1.99
C LEU A 103 0.28 -1.24 -2.87
N VAL A 104 -0.20 -1.87 -3.94
CA VAL A 104 0.66 -2.57 -4.92
C VAL A 104 1.71 -1.62 -5.52
N GLY A 105 1.39 -0.33 -5.63
CA GLY A 105 2.31 0.71 -6.08
C GLY A 105 3.40 1.09 -5.08
N LEU A 106 3.33 0.69 -3.79
CA LEU A 106 4.28 1.13 -2.76
C LEU A 106 5.75 0.76 -3.05
N PRO A 107 6.11 -0.46 -3.46
CA PRO A 107 7.51 -0.77 -3.81
C PRO A 107 8.02 0.06 -5.00
N LEU A 108 7.18 0.27 -6.01
CA LEU A 108 7.50 1.16 -7.14
C LEU A 108 7.67 2.62 -6.68
N ALA A 109 6.80 3.06 -5.76
CA ALA A 109 6.85 4.39 -5.18
C ALA A 109 8.17 4.64 -4.46
N LEU A 110 8.63 3.66 -3.66
CA LEU A 110 9.94 3.73 -3.00
C LEU A 110 11.08 3.68 -4.01
N PHE A 111 10.99 2.83 -5.03
CA PHE A 111 12.05 2.66 -6.02
C PHE A 111 12.21 3.86 -6.98
N PHE A 112 11.10 4.52 -7.35
CA PHE A 112 11.09 5.64 -8.30
C PHE A 112 10.85 7.01 -7.64
N HIS A 113 10.97 7.13 -6.31
CA HIS A 113 10.61 8.35 -5.56
C HIS A 113 11.34 9.62 -6.05
N ASP A 114 12.56 9.49 -6.55
CA ASP A 114 13.39 10.58 -7.08
C ASP A 114 13.28 10.73 -8.61
N ASN A 115 12.62 9.79 -9.29
CA ASN A 115 12.43 9.82 -10.75
C ASN A 115 11.04 9.31 -11.17
N LEU A 116 10.00 10.05 -10.76
CA LEU A 116 8.61 9.78 -11.15
C LEU A 116 8.37 9.81 -12.66
N ARG A 117 9.21 10.55 -13.42
CA ARG A 117 9.12 10.58 -14.88
C ARG A 117 9.41 9.21 -15.48
N SER A 118 10.43 8.51 -14.98
CA SER A 118 10.70 7.14 -15.42
C SER A 118 9.53 6.21 -15.13
N LEU A 119 8.89 6.33 -13.96
CA LEU A 119 7.68 5.56 -13.61
C LEU A 119 6.51 5.82 -14.57
N GLN A 120 6.29 7.08 -14.96
CA GLN A 120 5.27 7.44 -15.96
C GLN A 120 5.58 6.87 -17.36
N GLN A 121 6.87 6.72 -17.68
CA GLN A 121 7.34 6.22 -18.98
C GLN A 121 7.40 4.69 -19.09
N LEU A 122 7.08 3.93 -18.04
CA LEU A 122 7.10 2.45 -18.04
C LEU A 122 6.06 1.78 -18.95
N GLY A 123 5.36 2.54 -19.82
CA GLY A 123 4.52 1.97 -20.86
C GLY A 123 3.27 1.30 -20.33
N TRP A 124 2.54 1.97 -19.44
CA TRP A 124 1.18 1.58 -19.04
C TRP A 124 0.33 1.44 -20.32
N ASN A 125 -0.21 0.25 -20.59
CA ASN A 125 -1.05 0.04 -21.76
C ASN A 125 -2.27 0.96 -21.65
N GLN A 126 -2.43 1.87 -22.62
CA GLN A 126 -3.33 3.01 -22.55
C GLN A 126 -4.81 2.66 -22.83
N SER A 127 -5.29 1.49 -22.41
CA SER A 127 -6.73 1.26 -22.44
C SER A 127 -7.36 2.11 -21.33
N GLU A 128 -8.48 2.77 -21.63
CA GLU A 128 -9.25 3.50 -20.61
C GLU A 128 -9.65 2.58 -19.44
N GLU A 129 -9.82 1.29 -19.74
CA GLU A 129 -10.15 0.24 -18.79
C GLU A 129 -9.03 -0.06 -17.77
N GLU A 130 -7.79 0.37 -18.00
CA GLU A 130 -6.65 0.10 -17.10
C GLU A 130 -6.11 1.34 -16.42
N ALA A 131 -6.71 2.50 -16.72
CA ALA A 131 -6.18 3.78 -16.30
C ALA A 131 -6.21 3.97 -14.77
N TYR A 132 -7.06 3.25 -14.04
CA TYR A 132 -7.06 3.22 -12.58
C TYR A 132 -5.80 2.57 -11.99
N ILE A 133 -5.15 1.64 -12.71
CA ILE A 133 -3.91 0.99 -12.26
C ILE A 133 -2.82 2.05 -12.19
N GLN A 134 -2.69 2.80 -13.28
CA GLN A 134 -1.77 3.91 -13.37
C GLN A 134 -2.07 4.98 -12.32
N ASP A 135 -3.33 5.35 -12.14
CA ASP A 135 -3.72 6.33 -11.11
C ASP A 135 -3.29 5.88 -9.70
N GLY A 136 -3.55 4.62 -9.34
CA GLY A 136 -3.19 4.05 -8.04
C GLY A 136 -1.68 4.02 -7.80
N VAL A 137 -0.91 3.60 -8.81
CA VAL A 137 0.55 3.59 -8.70
C VAL A 137 1.11 5.01 -8.64
N LEU A 138 0.62 5.93 -9.48
CA LEU A 138 1.11 7.30 -9.52
C LEU A 138 0.75 8.10 -8.27
N VAL A 139 -0.43 7.89 -7.67
CA VAL A 139 -0.79 8.60 -6.43
C VAL A 139 0.07 8.14 -5.27
N MET A 140 0.34 6.84 -5.15
CA MET A 140 1.25 6.32 -4.13
C MET A 140 2.68 6.83 -4.37
N ALA A 141 3.17 6.75 -5.61
CA ALA A 141 4.51 7.22 -5.96
C ALA A 141 4.69 8.71 -5.73
N GLY A 142 3.72 9.53 -6.12
CA GLY A 142 3.72 10.95 -5.84
C GLY A 142 3.71 11.25 -4.34
N ALA A 143 2.91 10.52 -3.55
CA ALA A 143 2.82 10.74 -2.11
C ALA A 143 4.14 10.41 -1.41
N ILE A 144 4.74 9.26 -1.72
CA ILE A 144 6.04 8.85 -1.20
C ILE A 144 7.14 9.82 -1.65
N ALA A 145 7.16 10.22 -2.92
CA ALA A 145 8.13 11.18 -3.42
C ALA A 145 8.10 12.50 -2.66
N GLU A 146 6.91 13.06 -2.38
CA GLU A 146 6.76 14.29 -1.59
C GLU A 146 7.20 14.09 -0.13
N ILE A 147 6.91 12.93 0.46
CA ILE A 147 7.29 12.58 1.84
C ILE A 147 8.80 12.41 1.99
N LEU A 148 9.47 11.80 1.01
CA LEU A 148 10.91 11.51 1.04
C LEU A 148 11.78 12.72 0.64
N THR A 149 11.18 13.89 0.41
CA THR A 149 11.93 15.13 0.20
C THR A 149 12.68 15.57 1.47
N GLN A 150 13.65 16.48 1.34
CA GLN A 150 14.46 16.95 2.49
C GLN A 150 13.65 17.76 3.52
N ASN A 151 12.56 18.39 3.11
CA ASN A 151 11.70 19.19 3.97
C ASN A 151 10.23 18.95 3.59
N PRO A 152 9.71 17.75 3.91
CA PRO A 152 8.36 17.40 3.57
C PRO A 152 7.40 18.34 4.29
N LYS A 153 6.42 18.87 3.54
CA LYS A 153 5.34 19.68 4.10
C LYS A 153 4.05 18.89 3.96
N PRO A 154 3.64 18.11 4.99
CA PRO A 154 2.45 17.27 4.90
C PRO A 154 1.21 18.03 4.42
N GLN A 155 1.02 19.29 4.85
CA GLN A 155 -0.14 20.08 4.43
C GLN A 155 -0.16 20.45 2.94
N GLN A 156 0.99 20.36 2.25
CA GLN A 156 1.11 20.63 0.82
C GLN A 156 1.08 19.34 -0.02
N LEU A 157 1.00 18.16 0.60
CA LEU A 157 1.05 16.89 -0.10
C LEU A 157 -0.08 16.78 -1.14
N ILE A 158 -1.35 16.99 -0.75
CA ILE A 158 -2.47 16.91 -1.71
C ILE A 158 -2.42 18.02 -2.77
N PRO A 159 -2.19 19.31 -2.41
CA PRO A 159 -2.00 20.37 -3.39
C PRO A 159 -0.90 20.08 -4.42
N ASN A 160 0.19 19.43 -4.02
CA ASN A 160 1.29 19.06 -4.92
C ASN A 160 0.98 17.80 -5.75
N LEU A 161 0.11 16.92 -5.27
CA LEU A 161 -0.30 15.70 -5.97
C LEU A 161 -1.31 15.98 -7.07
N LEU A 162 -2.35 16.79 -6.81
CA LEU A 162 -3.47 17.00 -7.73
C LEU A 162 -3.03 17.39 -9.16
N PRO A 163 -2.07 18.34 -9.37
CA PRO A 163 -1.62 18.71 -10.70
C PRO A 163 -0.87 17.61 -11.47
N LYS A 164 -0.40 16.56 -10.76
CA LYS A 164 0.36 15.44 -11.34
C LYS A 164 -0.54 14.27 -11.74
N LEU A 165 -1.81 14.30 -11.35
CA LEU A 165 -2.79 13.25 -11.60
C LEU A 165 -3.75 13.65 -12.72
N ARG A 166 -4.46 12.67 -13.27
CA ARG A 166 -5.50 12.93 -14.28
C ARG A 166 -6.67 13.69 -13.63
N PRO A 167 -7.11 14.82 -14.20
CA PRO A 167 -8.21 15.59 -13.64
C PRO A 167 -9.55 14.85 -13.77
N GLU A 168 -10.53 15.25 -12.97
CA GLU A 168 -11.93 14.78 -13.05
C GLU A 168 -12.11 13.26 -12.86
N THR A 169 -11.19 12.61 -12.15
CA THR A 169 -11.30 11.18 -11.78
C THR A 169 -11.93 11.00 -10.39
N ALA A 170 -12.46 9.80 -10.11
CA ALA A 170 -12.92 9.43 -8.77
C ALA A 170 -11.82 9.60 -7.70
N LEU A 171 -10.56 9.35 -8.08
CA LEU A 171 -9.40 9.55 -7.22
C LEU A 171 -9.19 11.04 -6.90
N THR A 172 -9.10 11.91 -7.91
CA THR A 172 -8.87 13.35 -7.68
C THR A 172 -10.02 13.98 -6.88
N ALA A 173 -11.27 13.58 -7.15
CA ALA A 173 -12.41 14.02 -6.37
C ALA A 173 -12.30 13.60 -4.88
N LYS A 174 -11.84 12.37 -4.60
CA LYS A 174 -11.58 11.92 -3.22
C LYS A 174 -10.45 12.70 -2.56
N LEU A 175 -9.37 13.01 -3.28
CA LEU A 175 -8.27 13.81 -2.76
C LEU A 175 -8.70 15.25 -2.43
N GLU A 176 -9.50 15.88 -3.28
CA GLU A 176 -10.08 17.20 -3.02
C GLU A 176 -11.00 17.20 -1.79
N GLN A 177 -11.77 16.12 -1.61
CA GLN A 177 -12.59 15.93 -0.41
C GLN A 177 -11.73 15.82 0.85
N VAL A 178 -10.64 15.05 0.81
CA VAL A 178 -9.67 14.96 1.92
C VAL A 178 -9.05 16.33 2.22
N GLN A 179 -8.62 17.07 1.19
CA GLN A 179 -8.05 18.41 1.35
C GLN A 179 -9.03 19.36 2.06
N THR A 180 -10.30 19.33 1.65
CA THR A 180 -11.36 20.14 2.26
C THR A 180 -11.54 19.78 3.73
N LEU A 181 -11.61 18.48 4.05
CA LEU A 181 -11.75 17.98 5.43
C LEU A 181 -10.56 18.39 6.32
N LEU A 182 -9.34 18.37 5.79
CA LEU A 182 -8.13 18.81 6.50
C LEU A 182 -8.16 20.31 6.77
N GLN A 183 -8.54 21.12 5.79
CA GLN A 183 -8.68 22.58 5.95
C GLN A 183 -9.74 22.94 7.00
N GLN A 184 -10.85 22.21 7.02
CA GLN A 184 -11.91 22.38 8.01
C GLN A 184 -11.55 21.84 9.40
N ARG A 185 -10.41 21.14 9.54
CA ARG A 185 -10.04 20.39 10.75
C ARG A 185 -11.18 19.49 11.22
N ALA A 186 -11.84 18.82 10.27
CA ALA A 186 -12.97 17.94 10.54
C ALA A 186 -12.58 16.87 11.57
N SER A 187 -13.55 16.34 12.32
CA SER A 187 -13.31 15.19 13.20
C SER A 187 -13.12 13.91 12.37
N LEU A 188 -12.51 12.88 12.97
CA LEU A 188 -12.38 11.56 12.33
C LEU A 188 -13.74 11.00 11.93
N GLU A 189 -14.75 11.11 12.81
CA GLU A 189 -16.12 10.68 12.52
C GLU A 189 -16.72 11.41 11.30
N THR A 190 -16.51 12.73 11.21
CA THR A 190 -16.99 13.53 10.07
C THR A 190 -16.28 13.11 8.79
N ALA A 191 -14.97 12.90 8.84
CA ALA A 191 -14.19 12.44 7.70
C ALA A 191 -14.65 11.04 7.24
N VAL A 192 -14.84 10.09 8.15
CA VAL A 192 -15.38 8.76 7.85
C VAL A 192 -16.75 8.87 7.20
N ARG A 193 -17.68 9.63 7.79
CA ARG A 193 -19.02 9.80 7.25
C ARG A 193 -19.01 10.39 5.84
N GLN A 194 -18.21 11.41 5.58
CA GLN A 194 -18.18 12.08 4.28
C GLN A 194 -17.41 11.28 3.21
N LEU A 195 -16.29 10.65 3.59
CA LEU A 195 -15.47 9.89 2.64
C LEU A 195 -16.07 8.53 2.28
N THR A 196 -16.88 7.93 3.16
CA THR A 196 -17.59 6.67 2.85
C THR A 196 -18.92 6.86 2.13
N GLN A 197 -19.43 8.10 2.07
CA GLN A 197 -20.56 8.44 1.21
C GLN A 197 -20.12 8.28 -0.25
N THR A 198 -20.59 7.22 -0.89
CA THR A 198 -20.41 7.00 -2.33
C THR A 198 -21.31 7.96 -3.10
N SER A 199 -20.72 8.77 -3.98
CA SER A 199 -21.44 9.39 -5.07
C SER A 199 -22.07 8.27 -5.91
N LYS A 200 -23.36 8.38 -6.25
CA LYS A 200 -24.17 7.36 -6.98
C LYS A 200 -23.66 7.03 -8.40
N ALA A 201 -22.42 7.36 -8.73
CA ALA A 201 -21.83 7.33 -10.06
C ALA A 201 -20.97 6.09 -10.34
N SER A 202 -20.98 5.06 -9.48
CA SER A 202 -20.31 3.78 -9.77
C SER A 202 -21.04 3.06 -10.92
N SER A 203 -20.73 3.50 -12.14
CA SER A 203 -21.35 3.05 -13.40
C SER A 203 -20.66 1.80 -13.93
N PHE A 204 -19.54 1.40 -13.32
CA PHE A 204 -18.71 0.28 -13.75
C PHE A 204 -19.08 -1.02 -13.03
N LYS A 205 -20.34 -1.47 -13.16
CA LYS A 205 -20.70 -2.87 -12.86
C LYS A 205 -20.57 -3.69 -14.14
N ARG A 206 -19.35 -4.10 -14.47
CA ARG A 206 -19.10 -5.14 -15.48
C ARG A 206 -18.28 -6.26 -14.85
N PHE A 207 -18.79 -7.47 -15.06
CA PHE A 207 -18.27 -8.78 -14.63
C PHE A 207 -18.45 -9.13 -13.16
N ASP A 208 -18.61 -10.44 -12.92
CA ASP A 208 -18.73 -11.16 -11.63
C ASP A 208 -17.54 -10.96 -10.66
N SER A 209 -16.76 -9.89 -10.81
CA SER A 209 -15.66 -9.54 -9.93
C SER A 209 -16.13 -8.59 -8.82
N ASN A 210 -15.80 -8.91 -7.57
CA ASN A 210 -15.94 -8.03 -6.40
C ASN A 210 -15.02 -6.79 -6.43
N PHE A 211 -14.47 -6.45 -7.59
CA PHE A 211 -13.49 -5.38 -7.78
C PHE A 211 -14.17 -4.07 -8.17
N ASP A 212 -13.99 -3.03 -7.36
CA ASP A 212 -14.45 -1.67 -7.63
C ASP A 212 -13.24 -0.72 -7.85
N PRO A 213 -12.79 -0.51 -9.09
CA PRO A 213 -11.60 0.30 -9.39
C PRO A 213 -11.72 1.77 -8.96
N GLU A 214 -12.95 2.29 -8.82
CA GLU A 214 -13.20 3.68 -8.43
C GLU A 214 -13.30 3.86 -6.91
N ASN A 215 -13.20 2.75 -6.15
CA ASN A 215 -13.22 2.81 -4.69
C ASN A 215 -11.86 3.20 -4.10
N TRP A 216 -11.67 4.51 -3.93
CA TRP A 216 -10.49 5.13 -3.30
C TRP A 216 -10.69 5.45 -1.81
N THR A 217 -11.75 4.93 -1.18
CA THR A 217 -12.17 5.33 0.16
C THR A 217 -11.14 4.99 1.24
N ALA A 218 -10.57 3.78 1.22
CA ALA A 218 -9.55 3.38 2.19
C ALA A 218 -8.25 4.19 2.02
N PHE A 219 -7.87 4.50 0.78
CA PHE A 219 -6.74 5.39 0.51
C PHE A 219 -6.98 6.80 1.04
N ALA A 220 -8.15 7.38 0.76
CA ALA A 220 -8.51 8.71 1.23
C ALA A 220 -8.56 8.80 2.75
N LEU A 221 -9.11 7.79 3.43
CA LEU A 221 -9.13 7.72 4.89
C LEU A 221 -7.74 7.54 5.48
N GLY A 222 -6.90 6.68 4.88
CA GLY A 222 -5.53 6.48 5.31
C GLY A 222 -4.71 7.76 5.18
N LEU A 223 -4.87 8.47 4.07
CA LEU A 223 -4.24 9.76 3.81
C LEU A 223 -4.73 10.84 4.77
N TYR A 224 -6.03 10.93 5.03
CA TYR A 224 -6.59 11.85 6.01
C TYR A 224 -6.06 11.57 7.43
N CYS A 225 -5.98 10.31 7.84
CA CYS A 225 -5.43 9.94 9.15
C CYS A 225 -3.96 10.39 9.25
N PHE A 226 -3.13 10.10 8.26
CA PHE A 226 -1.75 10.55 8.22
C PHE A 226 -1.62 12.08 8.25
N LEU A 227 -2.32 12.78 7.36
CA LEU A 227 -2.18 14.24 7.22
C LEU A 227 -2.78 15.02 8.40
N SER A 228 -3.73 14.43 9.15
CA SER A 228 -4.26 15.04 10.38
C SER A 228 -3.35 14.83 11.59
N THR A 229 -2.45 13.85 11.56
CA THR A 229 -1.53 13.52 12.68
C THR A 229 -0.13 13.10 12.20
N PRO A 230 0.54 13.90 11.33
CA PRO A 230 1.73 13.45 10.62
C PRO A 230 2.91 13.14 11.55
N ASP A 231 3.01 13.81 12.69
CA ASP A 231 4.12 13.72 13.63
C ASP A 231 3.95 12.61 14.70
N ASP A 232 2.87 11.82 14.62
CA ASP A 232 2.64 10.68 15.53
C ASP A 232 2.19 9.44 14.76
N TYR A 233 3.10 8.47 14.65
CA TYR A 233 2.86 7.21 13.94
C TYR A 233 1.75 6.39 14.61
N SER A 234 1.81 6.30 15.94
CA SER A 234 0.86 5.49 16.70
C SER A 234 -0.55 6.06 16.58
N LEU A 235 -0.68 7.38 16.69
CA LEU A 235 -1.96 8.07 16.55
C LEU A 235 -2.51 7.96 15.12
N THR A 236 -1.65 8.07 14.10
CA THR A 236 -2.03 7.88 12.69
C THR A 236 -2.65 6.50 12.47
N VAL A 237 -1.94 5.45 12.91
CA VAL A 237 -2.41 4.07 12.76
C VAL A 237 -3.66 3.82 13.61
N LEU A 238 -3.72 4.27 14.86
CA LEU A 238 -4.91 4.09 15.71
C LEU A 238 -6.16 4.76 15.10
N ARG A 239 -6.04 5.98 14.59
CA ARG A 239 -7.13 6.68 13.91
C ARG A 239 -7.59 5.92 12.67
N SER A 240 -6.66 5.36 11.90
CA SER A 240 -6.98 4.57 10.71
C SER A 240 -7.79 3.31 11.04
N LEU A 241 -7.48 2.62 12.14
CA LEU A 241 -8.22 1.45 12.64
C LEU A 241 -9.63 1.84 13.08
N GLN A 242 -9.75 2.99 13.75
CA GLN A 242 -11.03 3.54 14.23
C GLN A 242 -11.96 4.00 13.10
N THR A 243 -11.49 4.07 11.85
CA THR A 243 -12.39 4.40 10.72
C THR A 243 -13.46 3.34 10.48
N GLY A 244 -13.18 2.07 10.85
CA GLY A 244 -14.08 0.94 10.62
C GLY A 244 -14.31 0.56 9.16
N TYR A 245 -13.74 1.31 8.20
CA TYR A 245 -13.86 1.05 6.77
C TYR A 245 -12.57 0.39 6.26
N HIS A 246 -12.64 -0.90 5.94
CA HIS A 246 -11.46 -1.71 5.58
C HIS A 246 -10.23 -1.36 6.44
N PRO A 247 -10.33 -1.48 7.79
CA PRO A 247 -9.29 -1.01 8.70
C PRO A 247 -7.91 -1.61 8.40
N GLU A 248 -7.84 -2.82 7.85
CA GLU A 248 -6.63 -3.48 7.35
C GLU A 248 -5.96 -2.74 6.17
N ILE A 249 -6.75 -2.22 5.22
CA ILE A 249 -6.24 -1.47 4.07
C ILE A 249 -5.92 -0.03 4.49
N THR A 250 -6.84 0.61 5.22
CA THR A 250 -6.71 1.99 5.69
C THR A 250 -5.49 2.13 6.62
N ALA A 251 -5.27 1.16 7.52
CA ALA A 251 -4.09 1.14 8.38
C ALA A 251 -2.80 0.79 7.64
N ALA A 252 -2.84 -0.10 6.65
CA ALA A 252 -1.68 -0.36 5.80
C ALA A 252 -1.22 0.91 5.08
N ILE A 253 -2.14 1.64 4.45
CA ILE A 253 -1.82 2.88 3.70
C ILE A 253 -1.29 3.97 4.64
N SER A 254 -2.02 4.25 5.73
CA SER A 254 -1.59 5.28 6.69
C SER A 254 -0.28 4.92 7.39
N GLY A 255 -0.07 3.65 7.72
CA GLY A 255 1.16 3.13 8.29
C GLY A 255 2.33 3.26 7.32
N ALA A 256 2.15 2.96 6.03
CA ALA A 256 3.19 3.15 5.02
C ALA A 256 3.60 4.63 4.88
N LEU A 257 2.63 5.54 4.77
CA LEU A 257 2.91 6.98 4.62
C LEU A 257 3.55 7.58 5.88
N SER A 258 3.02 7.24 7.06
CA SER A 258 3.54 7.72 8.34
C SER A 258 4.93 7.15 8.63
N GLY A 259 5.14 5.87 8.31
CA GLY A 259 6.45 5.22 8.41
C GLY A 259 7.46 5.81 7.43
N ALA A 260 7.07 6.15 6.21
CA ALA A 260 7.93 6.86 5.26
C ALA A 260 8.31 8.26 5.77
N TYR A 261 7.38 8.95 6.46
CA TYR A 261 7.62 10.30 6.97
C TYR A 261 8.52 10.31 8.22
N GLN A 262 8.24 9.46 9.20
CA GLN A 262 8.96 9.43 10.49
C GLN A 262 10.15 8.47 10.50
N GLY A 263 10.26 7.60 9.50
CA GLY A 263 11.24 6.52 9.45
C GLY A 263 11.02 5.44 10.50
N LEU A 264 11.93 4.47 10.53
CA LEU A 264 11.90 3.33 11.45
C LEU A 264 11.83 3.76 12.92
N MET A 265 12.49 4.87 13.28
CA MET A 265 12.52 5.39 14.65
C MET A 265 11.16 5.95 15.11
N GLY A 266 10.28 6.35 14.18
CA GLY A 266 8.90 6.73 14.51
C GLY A 266 8.03 5.54 14.91
N ILE A 267 8.42 4.32 14.55
CA ILE A 267 7.66 3.11 14.85
C ILE A 267 8.13 2.53 16.19
N SER A 268 7.28 2.62 17.21
CA SER A 268 7.62 2.11 18.55
C SER A 268 7.92 0.60 18.53
N VAL A 269 8.79 0.17 19.43
CA VAL A 269 9.15 -1.25 19.58
C VAL A 269 7.91 -2.11 19.82
N GLN A 270 6.96 -1.62 20.62
CA GLN A 270 5.72 -2.33 20.92
C GLN A 270 4.92 -2.68 19.65
N TRP A 271 4.87 -1.77 18.68
CA TRP A 271 4.22 -2.04 17.39
C TRP A 271 5.04 -3.00 16.54
N ARG A 272 6.38 -2.89 16.54
CA ARG A 272 7.23 -3.84 15.80
C ARG A 272 7.12 -5.27 16.32
N LEU A 273 6.97 -5.44 17.64
CA LEU A 273 6.72 -6.75 18.26
C LEU A 273 5.44 -7.43 17.75
N THR A 274 4.48 -6.69 17.17
CA THR A 274 3.29 -7.34 16.61
C THR A 274 3.60 -8.23 15.41
N LEU A 275 4.71 -7.95 14.70
CA LEU A 275 5.20 -8.75 13.56
C LEU A 275 5.94 -10.02 13.99
N GLN A 276 6.45 -10.08 15.22
CA GLN A 276 7.27 -11.21 15.70
C GLN A 276 6.46 -12.47 16.01
N ILE A 277 5.12 -12.39 15.94
CA ILE A 277 4.21 -13.48 16.30
C ILE A 277 3.88 -14.36 15.06
N LYS A 278 4.45 -14.10 13.88
CA LYS A 278 4.11 -14.84 12.65
C LYS A 278 5.26 -14.90 11.64
N SER A 279 5.45 -16.04 10.98
CA SER A 279 6.38 -16.26 9.85
C SER A 279 5.69 -15.98 8.51
N LEU A 280 6.45 -15.51 7.50
CA LEU A 280 5.98 -15.25 6.13
C LEU A 280 5.66 -16.52 5.31
N TYR A 281 6.14 -17.68 5.75
CA TYR A 281 6.01 -18.94 5.01
C TYR A 281 5.19 -19.96 5.81
N PRO A 282 4.14 -20.56 5.22
CA PRO A 282 3.59 -21.82 5.74
C PRO A 282 4.67 -22.89 5.65
N GLN A 283 4.94 -23.61 6.74
CA GLN A 283 5.74 -24.83 6.66
C GLN A 283 5.01 -25.82 5.73
N ALA A 284 5.66 -26.23 4.64
CA ALA A 284 5.27 -27.42 3.92
C ALA A 284 5.56 -28.61 4.84
N ASP A 285 4.52 -29.39 5.11
CA ASP A 285 4.49 -30.70 5.73
C ASP A 285 5.33 -30.89 7.00
N ALA A 286 4.63 -30.86 8.12
CA ALA A 286 5.13 -31.32 9.42
C ALA A 286 5.26 -32.84 9.43
N GLU A 287 6.26 -33.39 8.76
CA GLU A 287 6.83 -34.68 9.12
C GLU A 287 8.36 -34.60 9.06
N ILE A 288 8.97 -34.91 10.22
CA ILE A 288 10.40 -35.14 10.50
C ILE A 288 11.12 -34.00 11.25
N GLU A 289 11.11 -34.19 12.57
CA GLU A 289 12.23 -34.12 13.53
C GLU A 289 13.01 -32.81 13.75
N ASN A 290 12.74 -32.23 14.93
CA ASN A 290 13.72 -32.03 16.00
C ASN A 290 14.96 -31.16 15.78
N ASP A 291 14.91 -30.22 14.83
CA ASP A 291 15.77 -29.04 14.88
C ASP A 291 15.02 -27.86 15.50
N CYS A 292 15.72 -27.08 16.34
CA CYS A 292 15.20 -25.86 16.92
C CYS A 292 14.73 -24.94 15.80
N VAL A 293 13.41 -24.91 15.55
CA VAL A 293 12.79 -24.07 14.52
C VAL A 293 13.06 -22.63 14.93
N GLU A 294 14.13 -22.03 14.40
CA GLU A 294 14.35 -20.60 14.47
C GLU A 294 13.08 -19.93 13.94
N SER A 295 12.29 -19.37 14.85
CA SER A 295 11.15 -18.55 14.49
C SER A 295 11.70 -17.41 13.62
N LYS A 296 11.52 -17.51 12.31
CA LYS A 296 11.97 -16.51 11.35
C LYS A 296 11.26 -15.20 11.72
N ASN A 297 12.04 -14.23 12.16
CA ASN A 297 11.54 -12.94 12.60
C ASN A 297 11.08 -12.14 11.36
N TYR A 298 9.78 -12.08 11.11
CA TYR A 298 9.18 -11.37 9.98
C TYR A 298 9.61 -9.90 9.89
N GLU A 299 9.81 -9.23 11.03
CA GLU A 299 10.36 -7.87 11.06
C GLU A 299 11.75 -7.83 10.41
N ARG A 300 12.61 -8.81 10.70
CA ARG A 300 13.96 -8.90 10.14
C ARG A 300 13.92 -9.10 8.62
N GLU A 301 13.01 -9.94 8.13
CA GLU A 301 12.83 -10.18 6.69
C GLU A 301 12.39 -8.91 5.97
N LEU A 302 11.43 -8.16 6.53
CA LEU A 302 10.99 -6.86 5.99
C LEU A 302 12.11 -5.82 6.00
N LEU A 303 12.89 -5.73 7.09
CA LEU A 303 14.04 -4.83 7.18
C LEU A 303 15.12 -5.18 6.15
N GLN A 304 15.37 -6.47 5.94
CA GLN A 304 16.32 -6.93 4.93
C GLN A 304 15.83 -6.63 3.51
N LEU A 305 14.54 -6.80 3.24
CA LEU A 305 13.94 -6.41 1.96
C LEU A 305 14.05 -4.92 1.70
N ALA A 306 13.71 -4.08 2.69
CA ALA A 306 13.87 -2.63 2.59
C ALA A 306 15.33 -2.24 2.32
N ASN A 307 16.28 -2.92 2.99
CA ASN A 307 17.70 -2.71 2.79
C ASN A 307 18.16 -3.06 1.37
N ASN A 308 17.73 -4.22 0.86
CA ASN A 308 18.09 -4.65 -0.47
C ASN A 308 17.46 -3.76 -1.54
N LEU A 309 16.20 -3.33 -1.37
CA LEU A 309 15.55 -2.39 -2.28
C LEU A 309 16.31 -1.06 -2.33
N PHE A 310 16.69 -0.53 -1.16
CA PHE A 310 17.47 0.70 -1.07
C PHE A 310 18.84 0.56 -1.75
N ALA A 311 19.51 -0.59 -1.57
CA ALA A 311 20.79 -0.87 -2.22
C ALA A 311 20.68 -0.95 -3.76
N VAL A 312 19.62 -1.58 -4.27
CA VAL A 312 19.36 -1.64 -5.72
C VAL A 312 19.07 -0.26 -6.28
N TRP A 313 18.22 0.53 -5.60
CA TRP A 313 17.97 1.92 -5.97
C TRP A 313 19.27 2.75 -6.02
N LEU A 314 20.14 2.63 -5.01
CA LEU A 314 21.45 3.29 -5.00
C LEU A 314 22.39 2.84 -6.13
N GLY A 315 22.22 1.62 -6.65
CA GLY A 315 23.04 1.06 -7.73
C GLY A 315 22.55 1.42 -9.14
N VAL A 316 21.24 1.66 -9.30
CA VAL A 316 20.60 1.98 -10.59
C VAL A 316 20.84 3.43 -11.02
N TYR A 317 21.14 4.33 -10.08
CA TYR A 317 21.35 5.76 -10.34
C TYR A 317 22.80 6.25 -10.09
N ARG A 318 23.80 5.38 -10.27
CA ARG A 318 25.22 5.76 -10.29
C ARG A 318 25.74 6.05 -11.68
#